data_AF-A0A3R9VHD5-F1
#
_entry.id   AF-A0A3R9VHD5-F1
#
_cell.length_a   1.000
_cell.length_b   1.000
_cell.length_c   1.000
_cell.angle_alpha   90.00
_cell.angle_beta   90.00
_cell.angle_gamma   90.00
#
_symmetry.space_group_name_H-M   'P 1'
#
loop_
_entity.id
_entity.type
_entity.pdbx_description
1 polymer ?
#
loop_
_entity_poly.entity_id
_entity_poly.type
_entity_poly.pdbx_seq_one_letter_code
_entity_poly.pdbx_strand_id
1 'polypeptide(L)'
;MIEWQLPRYGRGPYDEVPPVLERVLRSPSLDEEAWRGLWHLLATEGLTVSAASFAALPYLRDLARSGETVAMDRALELAGAIVAGVLQDHGADELVREMAPVISELRAVLARRIGDGDLPPTLAVAFFRADLAFAGATGWSMAEYDFDDGFYRVSCPHCDLPVTVAIGDYGRYSAYRDWYEGDVRRRLLNPCSAERLGSLGRRMHDTARTLGLLRIAEGLTYLFGRAECPDCASTFVVADRYAAENEPHHSSSGPVPIGGW
;
A
#
# COMPACT_ATOMS: atom_id res chain seq x y z
N MET A 1 -0.83 -32.15 8.99
CA MET A 1 -1.35 -31.24 10.01
C MET A 1 -0.29 -30.17 10.20
N ILE A 2 -0.59 -28.95 9.73
CA ILE A 2 0.29 -27.79 9.91
C ILE A 2 0.31 -27.41 11.40
N GLU A 3 1.47 -27.07 11.95
CA GLU A 3 1.58 -26.51 13.30
C GLU A 3 1.16 -25.03 13.27
N TRP A 4 -0.15 -24.78 13.30
CA TRP A 4 -0.73 -23.44 13.26
C TRP A 4 -0.69 -22.79 14.64
N GLN A 5 0.18 -21.81 14.83
CA GLN A 5 0.30 -21.05 16.08
C GLN A 5 -0.27 -19.64 15.90
N LEU A 6 -1.30 -19.31 16.66
CA LEU A 6 -1.86 -17.97 16.68
C LEU A 6 -1.02 -17.05 17.58
N PRO A 7 -0.72 -15.82 17.12
CA PRO A 7 -0.23 -14.75 17.97
C PRO A 7 -1.15 -14.52 19.18
N ARG A 8 -0.57 -14.07 20.29
CA ARG A 8 -1.26 -13.95 21.60
C ARG A 8 -2.46 -12.98 21.62
N TYR A 9 -2.63 -12.18 20.58
CA TYR A 9 -3.71 -11.20 20.46
C TYR A 9 -4.38 -11.33 19.09
N GLY A 10 -5.50 -12.05 19.01
CA GLY A 10 -6.29 -12.15 17.79
C GLY A 10 -7.79 -11.98 18.03
N ARG A 11 -8.47 -11.42 17.02
CA ARG A 11 -9.86 -11.75 16.61
C ARG A 11 -9.79 -12.28 15.16
N GLY A 12 -10.61 -13.27 14.78
CA GLY A 12 -10.67 -13.77 13.40
C GLY A 12 -11.30 -15.17 13.23
N PRO A 13 -11.51 -15.65 11.98
CA PRO A 13 -12.03 -16.97 11.68
C PRO A 13 -10.93 -18.03 11.82
N TYR A 14 -10.66 -18.46 13.04
CA TYR A 14 -9.47 -19.28 13.36
C TYR A 14 -9.51 -20.71 12.82
N ASP A 15 -10.69 -21.32 12.81
CA ASP A 15 -10.83 -22.73 12.49
C ASP A 15 -10.86 -23.00 10.97
N GLU A 16 -11.14 -21.95 10.18
CA GLU A 16 -11.33 -22.05 8.73
C GLU A 16 -10.03 -21.84 7.94
N VAL A 17 -9.06 -21.11 8.50
CA VAL A 17 -7.78 -20.81 7.82
C VAL A 17 -6.89 -22.05 7.66
N PRO A 18 -6.62 -22.87 8.70
CA PRO A 18 -5.70 -24.00 8.55
C PRO A 18 -6.10 -25.01 7.47
N PRO A 19 -7.37 -25.45 7.35
CA PRO A 19 -7.78 -26.38 6.29
C PRO A 19 -7.57 -25.82 4.87
N VAL A 20 -7.85 -24.53 4.67
CA VAL A 20 -7.68 -23.86 3.36
C VAL A 20 -6.20 -23.66 3.04
N LEU A 21 -5.40 -23.25 4.03
CA LEU A 21 -3.94 -23.15 3.88
C LEU A 21 -3.30 -24.49 3.56
N GLU A 22 -3.72 -25.59 4.22
CA GLU A 22 -3.26 -26.94 3.88
C GLU A 22 -3.57 -27.33 2.43
N ARG A 23 -4.73 -26.90 1.92
CA ARG A 23 -5.11 -27.12 0.52
C ARG A 23 -4.19 -26.36 -0.43
N VAL A 24 -3.86 -25.10 -0.11
CA VAL A 24 -2.87 -24.30 -0.86
C VAL A 24 -1.49 -24.96 -0.83
N LEU A 25 -0.99 -25.37 0.34
CA LEU A 25 0.34 -25.99 0.45
C LEU A 25 0.49 -27.30 -0.33
N ARG A 26 -0.60 -28.07 -0.52
CA ARG A 26 -0.59 -29.30 -1.33
C ARG A 26 -0.51 -29.05 -2.83
N SER A 27 -1.12 -27.95 -3.31
CA SER A 27 -1.20 -27.62 -4.74
C SER A 27 -1.01 -26.12 -5.00
N PRO A 28 0.18 -25.55 -4.69
CA PRO A 28 0.38 -24.10 -4.64
C PRO A 28 0.09 -23.36 -5.94
N SER A 29 0.44 -23.95 -7.09
CA SER A 29 0.22 -23.30 -8.38
C SER A 29 -1.16 -23.60 -9.00
N LEU A 30 -1.82 -24.68 -8.59
CA LEU A 30 -2.96 -25.25 -9.33
C LEU A 30 -4.32 -24.95 -8.71
N ASP A 31 -4.40 -24.71 -7.39
CA ASP A 31 -5.67 -24.62 -6.68
C ASP A 31 -6.16 -23.17 -6.50
N GLU A 32 -6.71 -22.60 -7.57
CA GLU A 32 -7.19 -21.20 -7.57
C GLU A 32 -8.32 -20.95 -6.57
N GLU A 33 -9.21 -21.93 -6.38
CA GLU A 33 -10.31 -21.82 -5.42
C GLU A 33 -9.79 -21.76 -3.98
N ALA A 34 -8.79 -22.57 -3.63
CA ALA A 34 -8.15 -22.51 -2.33
C ALA A 34 -7.48 -21.16 -2.08
N TRP A 35 -6.80 -20.60 -3.09
CA TRP A 35 -6.22 -19.25 -3.00
C TRP A 35 -7.28 -18.17 -2.80
N ARG A 36 -8.39 -18.24 -3.54
CA ARG A 36 -9.51 -17.29 -3.41
C ARG A 36 -10.15 -17.36 -2.02
N GLY A 37 -10.35 -18.58 -1.51
CA GLY A 37 -10.82 -18.80 -0.15
C GLY A 37 -9.86 -18.25 0.90
N LEU A 38 -8.56 -18.51 0.73
CA LEU A 38 -7.53 -18.01 1.65
C LEU A 38 -7.47 -16.48 1.66
N TRP A 39 -7.56 -15.85 0.48
CA TRP A 39 -7.67 -14.40 0.34
C TRP A 39 -8.90 -13.86 1.10
N HIS A 40 -10.05 -14.50 0.89
CA HIS A 40 -11.29 -14.11 1.57
C HIS A 40 -11.25 -14.36 3.09
N LEU A 41 -10.34 -15.17 3.62
CA LEU A 41 -10.22 -15.36 5.07
C LEU A 41 -9.19 -14.44 5.72
N LEU A 42 -8.13 -14.07 4.98
CA LEU A 42 -6.98 -13.34 5.52
C LEU A 42 -6.91 -11.88 5.11
N ALA A 43 -7.58 -11.49 4.02
CA ALA A 43 -7.52 -10.16 3.41
C ALA A 43 -8.92 -9.59 3.10
N THR A 44 -9.97 -10.10 3.75
CA THR A 44 -11.33 -9.57 3.64
C THR A 44 -11.47 -8.25 4.36
N GLU A 45 -12.04 -7.30 3.66
CA GLU A 45 -12.42 -5.97 4.12
C GLU A 45 -11.30 -4.99 4.43
N GLY A 46 -9.99 -5.29 4.32
CA GLY A 46 -8.93 -4.27 4.38
C GLY A 46 -8.95 -3.30 5.58
N LEU A 47 -9.76 -3.62 6.60
CA LEU A 47 -10.18 -2.73 7.68
C LEU A 47 -9.85 -3.29 9.06
N THR A 48 -9.43 -4.56 9.17
CA THR A 48 -9.01 -5.14 10.46
C THR A 48 -7.83 -6.09 10.31
N VAL A 49 -6.83 -5.93 11.19
CA VAL A 49 -5.74 -6.90 11.37
C VAL A 49 -6.30 -8.13 12.06
N SER A 50 -6.10 -9.30 11.47
CA SER A 50 -6.37 -10.59 12.12
C SER A 50 -5.06 -11.28 12.47
N ALA A 51 -4.98 -11.83 13.69
CA ALA A 51 -3.84 -12.65 14.10
C ALA A 51 -3.65 -13.87 13.18
N ALA A 52 -4.74 -14.37 12.59
CA ALA A 52 -4.66 -15.47 11.62
C ALA A 52 -3.94 -15.03 10.33
N SER A 53 -4.13 -13.78 9.89
CA SER A 53 -3.44 -13.23 8.73
C SER A 53 -1.93 -13.15 8.97
N PHE A 54 -1.51 -12.67 10.13
CA PHE A 54 -0.09 -12.62 10.49
C PHE A 54 0.52 -14.01 10.71
N ALA A 55 -0.23 -14.93 11.31
CA ALA A 55 0.18 -16.34 11.43
C ALA A 55 0.41 -17.01 10.07
N ALA A 56 -0.22 -16.52 8.99
CA ALA A 56 -0.02 -17.03 7.64
C ALA A 56 1.29 -16.57 7.00
N LEU A 57 1.88 -15.44 7.43
CA LEU A 57 3.05 -14.83 6.78
C LEU A 57 4.26 -15.78 6.66
N PRO A 58 4.63 -16.58 7.68
CA PRO A 58 5.71 -17.55 7.55
C PRO A 58 5.46 -18.58 6.43
N TYR A 59 4.21 -19.04 6.28
CA TYR A 59 3.83 -19.99 5.23
C TYR A 59 3.85 -19.36 3.85
N LEU A 60 3.39 -18.11 3.73
CA LEU A 60 3.46 -17.35 2.48
C LEU A 60 4.91 -17.06 2.08
N ARG A 61 5.79 -16.77 3.04
CA ARG A 61 7.23 -16.65 2.80
C ARG A 61 7.81 -17.95 2.25
N ASP A 62 7.45 -19.09 2.83
CA ASP A 62 7.97 -20.39 2.39
C ASP A 62 7.48 -20.75 0.97
N LEU A 63 6.22 -20.43 0.66
CA LEU A 63 5.66 -20.52 -0.70
C LEU A 63 6.37 -19.59 -1.68
N ALA A 64 6.62 -18.34 -1.29
CA ALA A 64 7.35 -17.38 -2.11
C ALA A 64 8.79 -17.82 -2.40
N ARG A 65 9.38 -18.64 -1.53
CA ARG A 65 10.73 -19.19 -1.69
C ARG A 65 10.78 -20.52 -2.44
N SER A 66 9.65 -21.19 -2.69
CA SER A 66 9.63 -22.52 -3.33
C SER A 66 10.09 -22.49 -4.79
N GLY A 67 10.04 -21.32 -5.43
CA GLY A 67 10.48 -21.10 -6.81
C GLY A 67 9.41 -21.35 -7.87
N GLU A 68 8.21 -21.77 -7.50
CA GLU A 68 7.06 -21.84 -8.41
C GLU A 68 6.50 -20.43 -8.65
N THR A 69 6.62 -19.89 -9.86
CA THR A 69 6.26 -18.49 -10.17
C THR A 69 4.83 -18.13 -9.78
N VAL A 70 3.85 -18.98 -10.12
CA VAL A 70 2.44 -18.73 -9.82
C VAL A 70 2.17 -18.71 -8.31
N ALA A 71 2.73 -19.67 -7.58
CA ALA A 71 2.59 -19.73 -6.12
C ALA A 71 3.30 -18.55 -5.44
N MET A 72 4.48 -18.19 -5.92
CA MET A 72 5.25 -17.05 -5.43
C MET A 72 4.47 -15.75 -5.63
N ASP A 73 3.95 -15.52 -6.84
CA ASP A 73 3.25 -14.28 -7.16
C ASP A 73 2.00 -14.10 -6.27
N ARG A 74 1.21 -15.16 -6.09
CA ARG A 74 0.04 -15.17 -5.19
C ARG A 74 0.41 -14.99 -3.72
N ALA A 75 1.51 -15.63 -3.27
CA ALA A 75 1.97 -15.52 -1.89
C ALA A 75 2.45 -14.10 -1.56
N LEU A 76 3.20 -13.47 -2.46
CA LEU A 76 3.68 -12.10 -2.33
C LEU A 76 2.52 -11.10 -2.35
N GLU A 77 1.58 -11.28 -3.25
CA GLU A 77 0.37 -10.45 -3.35
C GLU A 77 -0.45 -10.49 -2.05
N LEU A 78 -0.76 -11.70 -1.55
CA LEU A 78 -1.53 -11.88 -0.31
C LEU A 78 -0.77 -11.36 0.92
N ALA A 79 0.54 -11.64 1.01
CA ALA A 79 1.35 -11.13 2.11
C ALA A 79 1.40 -9.59 2.12
N GLY A 80 1.49 -8.95 0.95
CA GLY A 80 1.42 -7.50 0.83
C GLY A 80 0.09 -6.94 1.35
N ALA A 81 -1.03 -7.56 0.97
CA ALA A 81 -2.36 -7.17 1.46
C ALA A 81 -2.51 -7.33 2.98
N ILE A 82 -1.98 -8.41 3.55
CA ILE A 82 -1.99 -8.65 5.01
C ILE A 82 -1.20 -7.57 5.76
N VAL A 83 0.00 -7.24 5.29
CA VAL A 83 0.86 -6.23 5.93
C VAL A 83 0.29 -4.82 5.77
N ALA A 84 -0.37 -4.52 4.65
CA ALA A 84 -1.04 -3.23 4.44
C ALA A 84 -2.14 -2.95 5.48
N GLY A 85 -2.85 -4.00 5.92
CA GLY A 85 -3.92 -3.90 6.92
C GLY A 85 -3.47 -3.41 8.31
N VAL A 86 -2.17 -3.42 8.61
CA VAL A 86 -1.59 -2.97 9.91
C VAL A 86 -1.93 -1.53 10.26
N LEU A 87 -2.08 -0.67 9.25
CA LEU A 87 -2.33 0.76 9.43
C LEU A 87 -3.58 1.05 10.30
N GLN A 88 -4.52 0.11 10.37
CA GLN A 88 -5.83 0.31 10.98
C GLN A 88 -5.92 -0.14 12.46
N ASP A 89 -4.87 -0.73 13.05
CA ASP A 89 -4.94 -1.24 14.42
C ASP A 89 -3.77 -0.77 15.32
N HIS A 90 -4.10 0.08 16.30
CA HIS A 90 -3.17 0.59 17.32
C HIS A 90 -2.60 -0.49 18.25
N GLY A 91 -3.10 -1.73 18.21
CA GLY A 91 -2.62 -2.87 18.99
C GLY A 91 -1.64 -3.81 18.26
N ALA A 92 -1.39 -3.59 16.96
CA ALA A 92 -0.62 -4.52 16.13
C ALA A 92 0.91 -4.34 16.19
N ASP A 93 1.43 -3.33 16.89
CA ASP A 93 2.86 -2.99 16.91
C ASP A 93 3.77 -4.15 17.37
N GLU A 94 3.34 -4.91 18.38
CA GLU A 94 4.10 -6.08 18.86
C GLU A 94 4.11 -7.21 17.84
N LEU A 95 2.98 -7.44 17.18
CA LEU A 95 2.80 -8.45 16.14
C LEU A 95 3.67 -8.15 14.91
N VAL A 96 3.69 -6.88 14.50
CA VAL A 96 4.56 -6.40 13.41
C VAL A 96 6.03 -6.56 13.77
N ARG A 97 6.40 -6.23 15.02
CA ARG A 97 7.78 -6.40 15.49
C ARG A 97 8.21 -7.86 15.50
N GLU A 98 7.34 -8.77 15.91
CA GLU A 98 7.59 -10.22 15.90
C GLU A 98 7.77 -10.74 14.47
N MET A 99 6.95 -10.27 13.52
CA MET A 99 7.00 -10.68 12.12
C MET A 99 8.00 -9.90 11.26
N ALA A 100 8.73 -8.92 11.82
CA ALA A 100 9.68 -8.11 11.07
C ALA A 100 10.73 -8.92 10.27
N PRO A 101 11.31 -10.03 10.79
CA PRO A 101 12.21 -10.87 10.00
C PRO A 101 11.52 -11.51 8.79
N VAL A 102 10.28 -11.98 8.97
CA VAL A 102 9.47 -12.60 7.90
C VAL A 102 9.14 -11.59 6.81
N ILE A 103 8.71 -10.38 7.20
CA ILE A 103 8.42 -9.27 6.28
C ILE A 103 9.69 -8.87 5.51
N SER A 104 10.85 -8.83 6.17
CA SER A 104 12.12 -8.54 5.52
C SER A 104 12.50 -9.59 4.47
N GLU A 105 12.24 -10.87 4.73
CA GLU A 105 12.47 -11.94 3.75
C GLU A 105 11.51 -11.82 2.56
N LEU A 106 10.22 -11.59 2.81
CA LEU A 106 9.21 -11.36 1.78
C LEU A 106 9.58 -10.18 0.89
N ARG A 107 10.05 -9.07 1.48
CA ARG A 107 10.54 -7.89 0.76
C ARG A 107 11.72 -8.23 -0.16
N ALA A 108 12.66 -9.04 0.31
CA ALA A 108 13.81 -9.44 -0.50
C ALA A 108 13.41 -10.34 -1.69
N VAL A 109 12.43 -11.24 -1.49
CA VAL A 109 11.88 -12.06 -2.59
C VAL A 109 11.11 -11.18 -3.58
N LEU A 110 10.27 -10.26 -3.09
CA LEU A 110 9.52 -9.31 -3.91
C LEU A 110 10.46 -8.44 -4.77
N ALA A 111 11.49 -7.86 -4.17
CA ALA A 111 12.44 -6.99 -4.89
C ALA A 111 13.14 -7.73 -6.04
N ARG A 112 13.48 -9.01 -5.84
CA ARG A 112 14.03 -9.87 -6.90
C ARG A 112 12.99 -10.10 -8.00
N ARG A 113 11.77 -10.47 -7.62
CA ARG A 113 10.68 -10.76 -8.56
C ARG A 113 10.29 -9.54 -9.40
N ILE A 114 10.30 -8.34 -8.81
CA ILE A 114 10.11 -7.07 -9.53
C ILE A 114 11.24 -6.88 -10.57
N GLY A 115 12.48 -7.19 -10.20
CA GLY A 115 13.65 -7.07 -11.09
C GLY A 115 13.66 -8.06 -12.26
N ASP A 116 13.03 -9.24 -12.10
CA ASP A 116 12.90 -10.24 -13.17
C ASP A 116 12.01 -9.75 -14.32
N GLY A 117 11.12 -8.79 -14.06
CA GLY A 117 10.20 -8.21 -15.06
C GLY A 117 9.07 -9.15 -15.47
N ASP A 118 8.42 -8.85 -16.60
CA ASP A 118 7.34 -9.64 -17.19
C ASP A 118 6.18 -9.94 -16.22
N LEU A 119 5.50 -8.88 -15.77
CA LEU A 119 4.35 -8.94 -14.88
C LEU A 119 3.10 -8.45 -15.61
N PRO A 120 1.96 -9.16 -15.48
CA PRO A 120 0.69 -8.62 -15.94
C PRO A 120 0.35 -7.33 -15.16
N PRO A 121 -0.34 -6.35 -15.76
CA PRO A 121 -0.58 -5.04 -15.14
C PRO A 121 -1.23 -5.10 -13.75
N THR A 122 -2.17 -6.03 -13.54
CA THR A 122 -2.84 -6.22 -12.24
C THR A 122 -1.85 -6.62 -11.15
N LEU A 123 -0.95 -7.55 -11.45
CA LEU A 123 0.08 -8.01 -10.52
C LEU A 123 1.17 -6.95 -10.30
N ALA A 124 1.50 -6.17 -11.33
CA ALA A 124 2.41 -5.04 -11.18
C ALA A 124 1.89 -4.03 -10.15
N VAL A 125 0.61 -3.65 -10.21
CA VAL A 125 0.00 -2.76 -9.20
C VAL A 125 0.00 -3.40 -7.81
N ALA A 126 -0.32 -4.68 -7.71
CA ALA A 126 -0.27 -5.40 -6.44
C ALA A 126 1.14 -5.41 -5.83
N PHE A 127 2.17 -5.65 -6.63
CA PHE A 127 3.57 -5.65 -6.18
C PHE A 127 4.08 -4.26 -5.81
N PHE A 128 3.64 -3.23 -6.53
CA PHE A 128 3.90 -1.84 -6.14
C PHE A 128 3.35 -1.56 -4.73
N ARG A 129 2.11 -1.97 -4.44
CA ARG A 129 1.51 -1.83 -3.10
C ARG A 129 2.21 -2.68 -2.05
N ALA A 130 2.56 -3.93 -2.38
CA ALA A 130 3.28 -4.82 -1.47
C ALA A 130 4.68 -4.28 -1.11
N ASP A 131 5.41 -3.66 -2.05
CA ASP A 131 6.71 -3.03 -1.78
C ASP A 131 6.59 -1.92 -0.73
N LEU A 132 5.51 -1.13 -0.81
CA LEU A 132 5.21 -0.08 0.17
C LEU A 132 4.79 -0.65 1.51
N ALA A 133 3.93 -1.67 1.53
CA ALA A 133 3.50 -2.33 2.76
C ALA A 133 4.70 -2.92 3.51
N PHE A 134 5.57 -3.68 2.83
CA PHE A 134 6.78 -4.24 3.44
C PHE A 134 7.84 -3.19 3.80
N ALA A 135 7.75 -1.99 3.23
CA ALA A 135 8.57 -0.85 3.65
C ALA A 135 8.06 -0.14 4.91
N GLY A 136 6.89 -0.52 5.42
CA GLY A 136 6.21 0.19 6.50
C GLY A 136 5.47 1.45 6.03
N ALA A 137 5.44 1.74 4.73
CA ALA A 137 4.65 2.83 4.15
C ALA A 137 3.19 2.36 3.92
N THR A 138 2.55 1.83 4.96
CA THR A 138 1.25 1.14 4.84
C THR A 138 0.11 2.08 4.45
N GLY A 139 0.15 3.36 4.87
CA GLY A 139 -0.77 4.41 4.39
C GLY A 139 -0.71 4.62 2.90
N TRP A 140 0.50 4.64 2.35
CA TRP A 140 0.72 4.70 0.92
C TRP A 140 0.36 3.39 0.23
N SER A 141 0.64 2.22 0.81
CA SER A 141 0.23 0.95 0.20
C SER A 141 -1.28 0.83 -0.06
N MET A 142 -2.10 1.52 0.76
CA MET A 142 -3.55 1.56 0.66
C MET A 142 -4.09 2.76 -0.13
N ALA A 143 -3.23 3.73 -0.47
CA ALA A 143 -3.65 4.90 -1.22
C ALA A 143 -4.14 4.53 -2.62
N GLU A 144 -5.01 5.39 -3.15
CA GLU A 144 -5.47 5.30 -4.52
C GLU A 144 -4.39 5.88 -5.45
N TYR A 145 -4.02 5.10 -6.46
CA TYR A 145 -3.06 5.46 -7.50
C TYR A 145 -3.68 5.37 -8.89
N ASP A 146 -5.01 5.28 -8.94
CA ASP A 146 -5.72 5.40 -10.19
C ASP A 146 -5.67 6.86 -10.63
N PHE A 147 -4.65 7.21 -11.40
CA PHE A 147 -4.53 8.55 -11.93
C PHE A 147 -5.41 8.75 -13.16
N ASP A 148 -6.38 7.87 -13.49
CA ASP A 148 -7.26 8.01 -14.67
C ASP A 148 -8.25 9.11 -14.32
N ASP A 149 -8.80 9.00 -13.12
CA ASP A 149 -9.68 9.95 -12.45
C ASP A 149 -9.22 10.30 -11.03
N GLY A 150 -7.91 10.29 -10.77
CA GLY A 150 -7.36 10.50 -9.43
C GLY A 150 -7.73 11.84 -8.80
N PHE A 151 -8.53 11.80 -7.74
CA PHE A 151 -8.88 12.96 -6.91
C PHE A 151 -8.41 12.77 -5.47
N TYR A 152 -7.62 13.73 -4.98
CA TYR A 152 -7.23 13.81 -3.59
C TYR A 152 -7.93 15.00 -2.95
N ARG A 153 -8.56 14.78 -1.80
CA ARG A 153 -9.09 15.87 -0.98
C ARG A 153 -8.13 16.09 0.17
N VAL A 154 -7.63 17.32 0.30
CA VAL A 154 -6.72 17.71 1.38
C VAL A 154 -7.13 19.07 1.95
N SER A 155 -6.85 19.34 3.21
CA SER A 155 -7.00 20.66 3.80
C SER A 155 -5.78 21.54 3.51
N CYS A 156 -6.05 22.80 3.17
CA CYS A 156 -5.02 23.82 3.05
C CYS A 156 -4.33 24.04 4.41
N PRO A 157 -3.00 23.95 4.51
CA PRO A 157 -2.31 24.12 5.80
C PRO A 157 -2.34 25.56 6.35
N HIS A 158 -2.78 26.54 5.55
CA HIS A 158 -2.83 27.95 5.96
C HIS A 158 -4.24 28.41 6.36
N CYS A 159 -5.27 28.10 5.56
CA CYS A 159 -6.64 28.54 5.81
C CYS A 159 -7.61 27.40 6.17
N ASP A 160 -7.13 26.16 6.24
CA ASP A 160 -7.89 24.94 6.58
C ASP A 160 -9.08 24.62 5.64
N LEU A 161 -9.26 25.40 4.58
CA LEU A 161 -10.29 25.12 3.59
C LEU A 161 -9.96 23.85 2.80
N PRO A 162 -10.97 23.01 2.47
CA PRO A 162 -10.78 21.82 1.67
C PRO A 162 -10.39 22.20 0.24
N VAL A 163 -9.35 21.54 -0.27
CA VAL A 163 -8.84 21.67 -1.63
C VAL A 163 -8.98 20.31 -2.32
N THR A 164 -9.64 20.31 -3.47
CA THR A 164 -9.64 19.16 -4.38
C THR A 164 -8.41 19.24 -5.26
N VAL A 165 -7.66 18.14 -5.35
CA VAL A 165 -6.49 18.00 -6.21
C VAL A 165 -6.81 16.92 -7.24
N ALA A 166 -6.85 17.30 -8.51
CA ALA A 166 -7.01 16.38 -9.63
C ALA A 166 -5.64 16.05 -10.23
N ILE A 167 -5.35 14.76 -10.40
CA ILE A 167 -4.15 14.24 -11.07
C ILE A 167 -4.60 13.15 -12.05
N GLY A 168 -4.64 13.48 -13.34
CA GLY A 168 -5.04 12.50 -14.36
C GLY A 168 -5.59 13.11 -15.64
N ASP A 169 -6.51 12.37 -16.26
CA ASP A 169 -7.14 12.75 -17.52
C ASP A 169 -8.07 13.97 -17.36
N TYR A 170 -8.66 14.15 -16.17
CA TYR A 170 -9.45 15.35 -15.84
C TYR A 170 -8.59 16.61 -15.68
N GLY A 171 -7.28 16.47 -15.54
CA GLY A 171 -6.33 17.56 -15.43
C GLY A 171 -5.33 17.37 -14.29
N ARG A 172 -4.47 18.38 -14.13
CA ARG A 172 -3.43 18.45 -13.09
C ARG A 172 -3.57 19.79 -12.38
N TYR A 173 -4.53 19.88 -11.46
CA TYR A 173 -4.86 21.15 -10.79
C TYR A 173 -5.32 20.96 -9.35
N SER A 174 -5.23 22.02 -8.55
CA SER A 174 -6.00 22.22 -7.32
C SER A 174 -7.22 23.11 -7.57
N ALA A 175 -8.32 22.86 -6.87
CA ALA A 175 -9.59 23.56 -7.06
C ALA A 175 -10.42 23.61 -5.77
N TYR A 176 -11.39 24.52 -5.75
CA TYR A 176 -12.50 24.46 -4.81
C TYR A 176 -13.61 23.61 -5.44
N ARG A 177 -14.13 22.63 -4.70
CA ARG A 177 -15.25 21.82 -5.16
C ARG A 177 -16.57 22.50 -4.81
N ASP A 178 -17.21 23.05 -5.81
CA ASP A 178 -18.61 23.48 -5.71
C ASP A 178 -19.55 22.31 -5.99
N TRP A 179 -20.70 22.31 -5.31
CA TRP A 179 -21.70 21.25 -5.45
C TRP A 179 -22.40 21.27 -6.81
N TYR A 180 -22.65 22.47 -7.37
CA TYR A 180 -23.40 22.66 -8.61
C TYR A 180 -22.48 22.88 -9.81
N GLU A 181 -21.39 23.63 -9.63
CA GLU A 181 -20.49 24.02 -10.71
C GLU A 181 -19.27 23.07 -10.85
N GLY A 182 -19.10 22.16 -9.90
CA GLY A 182 -17.94 21.28 -9.85
C GLY A 182 -16.66 22.01 -9.47
N ASP A 183 -15.54 21.67 -10.11
CA ASP A 183 -14.23 22.19 -9.74
C ASP A 183 -14.01 23.60 -10.30
N VAL A 184 -14.11 24.61 -9.43
CA VAL A 184 -13.96 26.03 -9.75
C VAL A 184 -12.65 26.60 -9.20
N ARG A 185 -12.26 27.77 -9.72
CA ARG A 185 -11.02 28.48 -9.33
C ARG A 185 -9.74 27.63 -9.47
N ARG A 186 -9.67 26.81 -10.51
CA ARG A 186 -8.55 25.88 -10.75
C ARG A 186 -7.20 26.60 -10.75
N ARG A 187 -6.18 25.95 -10.19
CA ARG A 187 -4.76 26.34 -10.21
C ARG A 187 -3.94 25.16 -10.67
N LEU A 188 -3.04 25.36 -11.63
CA LEU A 188 -2.20 24.26 -12.14
C LEU A 188 -1.28 23.72 -11.05
N LEU A 189 -1.11 22.40 -11.01
CA LEU A 189 -0.10 21.78 -10.17
C LEU A 189 1.29 22.02 -10.75
N ASN A 190 2.27 22.14 -9.87
CA ASN A 190 3.68 22.20 -10.24
C ASN A 190 4.33 20.84 -9.90
N PRO A 191 4.67 20.00 -10.89
CA PRO A 191 5.25 18.70 -10.63
C PRO A 191 6.64 18.82 -10.00
N CYS A 192 6.98 17.88 -9.12
CA CYS A 192 8.33 17.70 -8.63
C CYS A 192 9.13 16.87 -9.66
N SER A 193 10.36 17.27 -9.99
CA SER A 193 11.21 16.44 -10.84
C SER A 193 11.58 15.14 -10.10
N ALA A 194 11.75 14.05 -10.85
CA ALA A 194 12.04 12.73 -10.26
C ALA A 194 13.31 12.74 -9.38
N GLU A 195 14.29 13.58 -9.73
CA GLU A 195 15.55 13.73 -9.00
C GLU A 195 15.38 14.47 -7.66
N ARG A 196 14.28 15.20 -7.49
CA ARG A 196 13.98 16.01 -6.31
C ARG A 196 12.94 15.38 -5.39
N LEU A 197 12.41 14.21 -5.75
CA LEU A 197 11.56 13.43 -4.87
C LEU A 197 12.32 13.04 -3.60
N GLY A 198 11.66 13.14 -2.44
CA GLY A 198 12.19 12.61 -1.18
C GLY A 198 12.35 11.09 -1.23
N SER A 199 12.96 10.49 -0.21
CA SER A 199 13.29 9.05 -0.18
C SER A 199 12.10 8.15 -0.54
N LEU A 200 10.94 8.37 0.08
CA LEU A 200 9.72 7.61 -0.20
C LEU A 200 9.19 7.85 -1.62
N GLY A 201 8.98 9.10 -2.02
CA GLY A 201 8.49 9.44 -3.35
C GLY A 201 9.40 8.93 -4.46
N ARG A 202 10.73 8.98 -4.24
CA ARG A 202 11.73 8.45 -5.17
C ARG A 202 11.62 6.94 -5.31
N ARG A 203 11.51 6.22 -4.18
CA ARG A 203 11.28 4.77 -4.19
C ARG A 203 10.01 4.42 -4.96
N MET A 204 8.90 5.08 -4.66
CA MET A 204 7.62 4.84 -5.34
C MET A 204 7.77 5.05 -6.85
N HIS A 205 8.37 6.17 -7.26
CA HIS A 205 8.59 6.47 -8.66
C HIS A 205 9.48 5.41 -9.35
N ASP A 206 10.59 5.03 -8.73
CA ASP A 206 11.53 4.07 -9.33
C ASP A 206 10.95 2.64 -9.39
N THR A 207 10.22 2.21 -8.36
CA THR A 207 9.48 0.94 -8.35
C THR A 207 8.39 0.93 -9.43
N ALA A 208 7.59 2.00 -9.53
CA ALA A 208 6.56 2.13 -10.57
C ALA A 208 7.15 2.06 -11.98
N ARG A 209 8.30 2.72 -12.23
CA ARG A 209 9.02 2.64 -13.51
C ARG A 209 9.53 1.24 -13.81
N THR A 210 10.12 0.57 -12.82
CA THR A 210 10.63 -0.81 -12.97
C THR A 210 9.51 -1.78 -13.36
N LEU A 211 8.33 -1.57 -12.79
CA LEU A 211 7.12 -2.35 -13.07
C LEU A 211 6.38 -1.96 -14.35
N GLY A 212 6.87 -0.96 -15.11
CA GLY A 212 6.20 -0.47 -16.31
C GLY A 212 4.93 0.35 -16.05
N LEU A 213 4.66 0.73 -14.80
CA LEU A 213 3.52 1.54 -14.38
C LEU A 213 3.78 3.03 -14.65
N LEU A 214 4.01 3.39 -15.91
CA LEU A 214 4.47 4.73 -16.31
C LEU A 214 3.51 5.84 -15.88
N ARG A 215 2.20 5.57 -15.91
CA ARG A 215 1.17 6.52 -15.51
C ARG A 215 1.21 6.81 -14.00
N ILE A 216 1.45 5.78 -13.20
CA ILE A 216 1.70 5.92 -11.76
C ILE A 216 2.98 6.71 -11.53
N ALA A 217 4.07 6.37 -12.22
CA ALA A 217 5.33 7.12 -12.11
C ALA A 217 5.15 8.61 -12.43
N GLU A 218 4.42 8.95 -13.49
CA GLU A 218 4.12 10.35 -13.83
C GLU A 218 3.23 11.02 -12.78
N GLY A 219 2.12 10.40 -12.37
CA GLY A 219 1.21 10.95 -11.37
C GLY A 219 1.90 11.22 -10.03
N LEU A 220 2.86 10.39 -9.63
CA LEU A 220 3.68 10.59 -8.44
C LEU A 220 4.48 11.90 -8.49
N THR A 221 4.90 12.38 -9.65
CA THR A 221 5.57 13.69 -9.77
C THR A 221 4.64 14.85 -9.38
N TYR A 222 3.34 14.71 -9.63
CA TYR A 222 2.33 15.69 -9.23
C TYR A 222 1.91 15.52 -7.77
N LEU A 223 1.78 14.27 -7.31
CA LEU A 223 1.41 13.96 -5.93
C LEU A 223 2.48 14.44 -4.94
N PHE A 224 3.75 14.23 -5.25
CA PHE A 224 4.88 14.80 -4.49
C PHE A 224 5.28 16.21 -4.98
N GLY A 225 4.51 16.77 -5.92
CA GLY A 225 4.62 18.13 -6.40
C GLY A 225 3.90 19.13 -5.50
N ARG A 226 3.80 20.37 -5.98
CA ARG A 226 3.17 21.47 -5.25
C ARG A 226 1.78 21.81 -5.82
N ALA A 227 0.83 21.98 -4.92
CA ALA A 227 -0.47 22.59 -5.17
C ALA A 227 -0.50 24.02 -4.60
N GLU A 228 -1.34 24.86 -5.19
CA GLU A 228 -1.68 26.20 -4.67
C GLU A 228 -3.12 26.18 -4.15
N CYS A 229 -3.36 26.72 -2.95
CA CYS A 229 -4.71 26.90 -2.44
C CYS A 229 -5.49 27.91 -3.30
N PRO A 230 -6.65 27.54 -3.89
CA PRO A 230 -7.45 28.46 -4.71
C PRO A 230 -7.98 29.69 -3.99
N ASP A 231 -7.98 29.68 -2.66
CA ASP A 231 -8.53 30.74 -1.82
C ASP A 231 -7.45 31.69 -1.28
N CYS A 232 -6.46 31.17 -0.55
CA CYS A 232 -5.40 31.98 0.07
C CYS A 232 -4.07 31.98 -0.67
N ALA A 233 -3.97 31.30 -1.81
CA ALA A 233 -2.75 31.16 -2.64
C ALA A 233 -1.53 30.54 -1.93
N SER A 234 -1.68 30.00 -0.72
CA SER A 234 -0.59 29.27 -0.06
C SER A 234 -0.23 28.01 -0.84
N THR A 235 1.07 27.75 -1.03
CA THR A 235 1.52 26.52 -1.70
C THR A 235 1.89 25.43 -0.70
N PHE A 236 1.60 24.17 -1.02
CA PHE A 236 1.94 23.01 -0.20
C PHE A 236 2.22 21.79 -1.06
N VAL A 237 2.89 20.78 -0.49
CA VAL A 237 3.09 19.48 -1.16
C VAL A 237 1.86 18.62 -0.93
N VAL A 238 1.29 18.06 -2.00
CA VAL A 238 0.02 17.31 -1.91
C VAL A 238 0.20 16.07 -1.05
N ALA A 239 1.28 15.31 -1.27
CA ALA A 239 1.61 14.12 -0.52
C ALA A 239 1.77 14.37 0.98
N ASP A 240 2.44 15.45 1.37
CA ASP A 240 2.64 15.79 2.79
C ASP A 240 1.31 16.09 3.49
N ARG A 241 0.37 16.76 2.78
CA ARG A 241 -0.97 17.04 3.32
C ARG A 241 -1.82 15.78 3.38
N TYR A 242 -1.79 14.96 2.34
CA TYR A 242 -2.50 13.70 2.30
C TYR A 242 -2.02 12.77 3.42
N ALA A 243 -0.70 12.62 3.60
CA ALA A 243 -0.11 11.85 4.69
C ALA A 243 -0.53 12.40 6.06
N ALA A 244 -0.44 13.71 6.30
CA ALA A 244 -0.84 14.31 7.57
C ALA A 244 -2.31 14.07 7.95
N GLU A 245 -3.19 13.87 6.96
CA GLU A 245 -4.62 13.66 7.15
C GLU A 245 -5.04 12.18 7.17
N ASN A 246 -4.23 11.28 6.59
CA ASN A 246 -4.57 9.86 6.40
C ASN A 246 -3.62 8.89 7.12
N GLU A 247 -2.44 9.34 7.56
CA GLU A 247 -1.60 8.54 8.45
C GLU A 247 -2.23 8.50 9.85
N PRO A 248 -2.27 7.32 10.50
CA PRO A 248 -2.76 7.19 11.87
C PRO A 248 -2.02 8.19 12.76
N HIS A 249 -2.75 9.06 13.44
CA HIS A 249 -2.17 9.90 14.47
C HIS A 249 -1.65 9.00 15.59
N HIS A 250 -0.36 8.64 15.55
CA HIS A 250 0.31 8.03 16.67
C HIS A 250 0.26 9.04 17.83
N SER A 251 -0.49 8.70 18.89
CA SER A 251 -0.40 9.42 20.16
C SER A 251 1.08 9.56 20.55
N SER A 252 1.45 10.66 21.22
CA SER A 252 2.82 11.17 21.43
C SER A 252 3.87 10.22 22.06
N SER A 253 3.52 8.95 22.27
CA SER A 253 4.44 7.82 22.44
C SER A 253 4.72 7.24 21.04
N GLY A 254 5.51 7.95 20.24
CA GLY A 254 5.63 7.72 18.79
C GLY A 254 6.03 6.30 18.36
N PRO A 255 5.86 5.96 17.08
CA PRO A 255 6.28 4.67 16.55
C PRO A 255 7.79 4.53 16.71
N VAL A 256 8.24 3.35 17.16
CA VAL A 256 9.64 2.96 17.03
C VAL A 256 9.92 2.86 15.54
N PRO A 257 10.85 3.64 14.98
CA PRO A 257 11.18 3.52 13.57
C PRO A 257 11.67 2.10 13.30
N ILE A 258 11.04 1.42 12.34
CA ILE A 258 11.54 0.14 11.82
C ILE A 258 12.75 0.49 10.94
N GLY A 259 13.89 0.74 11.60
CA GLY A 259 15.17 1.07 10.98
C GLY A 259 15.22 2.49 10.41
N GLY A 260 16.08 3.34 11.00
CA GLY A 260 16.42 4.61 10.38
C GLY A 260 17.24 4.38 9.11
N TRP A 261 16.69 4.78 7.95
CA TRP A 261 17.37 5.16 6.72
C TRP A 261 16.44 6.06 5.89
#